data_AF-A0A0W0VIM8-F1
#
_entry.id   AF-A0A0W0VIM8-F1
#
_cell.length_a   1.000
_cell.length_b   1.000
_cell.length_c   1.000
_cell.angle_alpha   90.00
_cell.angle_beta   90.00
_cell.angle_gamma   90.00
#
_symmetry.space_group_name_H-M   'P 1'
#
loop_
_entity.id
_entity.type
_entity.pdbx_description
1 polymer ?
#
loop_
_entity_poly.entity_id
_entity_poly.type
_entity_poly.pdbx_seq_one_letter_code
_entity_poly.pdbx_strand_id
1 'polypeptide(L)'
;MKGVLAKSYRLKRYHMVLVIIVIGAIIWLMLRYFAMIEASFERLSFEHNLRLIERLIHIQNIIAQEKDICRNLRSPDFFIETVGGMGLNPAAEKGKRSVIKKWRYLPKKQVLTYYVQSRDYFHGRKQEIQIAFICWNNKVYYKVSRHQWCADMRLWGCREWESVPQ
;
A
#
# COMPACT_ATOMS: atom_id res chain seq x y z
N MET A 1 -0.46 -28.29 -65.61
CA MET A 1 -0.62 -27.44 -64.42
C MET A 1 -1.06 -28.31 -63.24
N LYS A 2 -0.15 -28.66 -62.33
CA LYS A 2 -0.49 -29.41 -61.12
C LYS A 2 -0.94 -28.41 -60.05
N GLY A 3 -2.23 -28.36 -59.77
CA GLY A 3 -2.79 -27.59 -58.67
C GLY A 3 -2.24 -28.12 -57.35
N VAL A 4 -1.41 -27.33 -56.69
CA VAL A 4 -0.93 -27.61 -55.34
C VAL A 4 -2.11 -27.38 -54.40
N LEU A 5 -2.67 -28.50 -53.95
CA LEU A 5 -3.73 -28.68 -52.97
C LEU A 5 -3.65 -27.63 -51.84
N ALA A 6 -4.66 -26.76 -51.79
CA ALA A 6 -5.02 -26.03 -50.58
C ALA A 6 -5.37 -27.07 -49.50
N LYS A 7 -4.45 -27.33 -48.57
CA LYS A 7 -4.73 -28.11 -47.36
C LYS A 7 -5.74 -27.34 -46.51
N SER A 8 -7.02 -27.63 -46.73
CA SER A 8 -8.11 -27.21 -45.85
C SER A 8 -7.91 -27.89 -44.50
N TYR A 9 -7.40 -27.13 -43.53
CA TYR A 9 -7.33 -27.53 -42.13
C TYR A 9 -8.76 -27.74 -41.61
N ARG A 10 -9.27 -28.98 -41.66
CA ARG A 10 -10.49 -29.34 -40.94
C ARG A 10 -10.19 -29.33 -39.44
N LEU A 11 -10.34 -28.17 -38.80
CA LEU A 11 -10.31 -28.05 -37.34
C LEU A 11 -11.36 -29.01 -36.76
N LYS A 12 -10.90 -30.11 -36.15
CA LYS A 12 -11.79 -31.01 -35.41
C LYS A 12 -12.29 -30.29 -34.14
N ARG A 13 -13.49 -30.63 -33.66
CA ARG A 13 -14.10 -30.03 -32.45
C ARG A 13 -13.15 -29.99 -31.24
N TYR A 14 -12.26 -30.98 -31.11
CA TYR A 14 -11.22 -31.03 -30.07
C TYR A 14 -10.21 -29.88 -30.13
N HIS A 15 -9.87 -29.37 -31.33
CA HIS A 15 -8.97 -28.23 -31.47
C HIS A 15 -9.61 -26.94 -30.95
N MET A 16 -10.91 -26.76 -31.15
CA MET A 16 -11.64 -25.61 -30.58
C MET A 16 -11.66 -25.66 -29.04
N VAL A 17 -11.91 -26.84 -28.45
CA VAL A 17 -11.87 -27.01 -27.00
C VAL A 17 -10.48 -26.71 -26.44
N LEU A 18 -9.42 -27.21 -27.08
CA LEU A 18 -8.05 -26.95 -26.67
C LEU A 18 -7.71 -25.46 -26.75
N VAL A 19 -8.13 -24.78 -27.82
CA VAL A 19 -7.94 -23.33 -27.96
C VAL A 19 -8.66 -22.57 -26.85
N ILE A 20 -9.90 -22.94 -26.49
CA ILE A 20 -10.63 -22.29 -25.39
C ILE A 20 -9.91 -22.47 -24.05
N ILE A 21 -9.39 -23.68 -23.77
CA ILE A 21 -8.63 -23.94 -22.54
C ILE A 21 -7.36 -23.08 -22.49
N VAL A 22 -6.63 -23.00 -23.61
CA VAL A 22 -5.41 -22.19 -23.70
C VAL A 22 -5.72 -20.71 -23.52
N ILE A 23 -6.77 -20.20 -24.16
CA ILE A 23 -7.22 -18.81 -23.98
C ILE A 23 -7.58 -18.55 -22.52
N GLY A 24 -8.34 -19.45 -21.88
CA GLY A 24 -8.70 -19.34 -20.46
C GLY A 24 -7.48 -19.30 -19.54
N ALA A 25 -6.48 -20.16 -19.80
CA ALA A 25 -5.22 -20.16 -19.05
C ALA A 25 -4.44 -18.86 -19.22
N ILE A 26 -4.37 -18.31 -20.44
CA ILE A 26 -3.69 -17.03 -20.72
C ILE A 26 -4.40 -15.87 -20.00
N ILE A 27 -5.73 -15.81 -20.06
CA ILE A 27 -6.51 -14.77 -19.37
C ILE A 27 -6.26 -14.86 -17.86
N TRP A 28 -6.30 -16.06 -17.29
CA TRP A 28 -6.05 -16.25 -15.85
C TRP A 28 -4.64 -15.81 -15.44
N LEU A 29 -3.62 -16.16 -16.23
CA LEU A 29 -2.24 -15.71 -16.01
C LEU A 29 -2.13 -14.18 -16.10
N MET A 30 -2.76 -13.56 -17.08
CA MET A 30 -2.78 -12.10 -17.25
C MET A 30 -3.43 -11.41 -16.05
N LEU A 31 -4.59 -11.86 -15.59
CA LEU A 31 -5.26 -11.31 -14.41
C LEU A 31 -4.38 -11.39 -13.16
N ARG A 32 -3.71 -12.53 -12.95
CA ARG A 32 -2.77 -12.70 -11.83
C ARG A 32 -1.58 -11.76 -11.93
N TYR A 33 -1.07 -11.56 -13.15
CA TYR A 33 0.04 -10.64 -13.40
C TYR A 33 -0.35 -9.19 -13.13
N PHE A 34 -1.54 -8.75 -13.57
CA PHE A 34 -2.06 -7.41 -13.27
C PHE A 34 -2.23 -7.17 -11.77
N ALA A 35 -2.76 -8.15 -11.02
CA ALA A 35 -2.88 -8.04 -9.56
C ALA A 35 -1.50 -7.88 -8.87
N MET A 36 -0.47 -8.56 -9.39
CA MET A 36 0.91 -8.41 -8.88
C MET A 36 1.51 -7.04 -9.20
N ILE A 37 1.25 -6.52 -10.41
CA ILE A 37 1.67 -5.17 -10.80
C ILE A 37 1.00 -4.11 -9.92
N GLU A 38 -0.31 -4.21 -9.70
CA GLU A 38 -1.06 -3.27 -8.86
C GLU A 38 -0.48 -3.22 -7.44
N ALA A 39 -0.26 -4.40 -6.84
CA ALA A 39 0.34 -4.51 -5.51
C ALA A 39 1.78 -3.97 -5.46
N SER A 40 2.53 -4.05 -6.57
CA SER A 40 3.88 -3.48 -6.68
C SER A 40 3.87 -1.96 -6.79
N PHE A 41 2.96 -1.39 -7.59
CA PHE A 41 2.76 0.07 -7.63
C PHE A 41 2.28 0.61 -6.29
N GLU A 42 1.38 -0.09 -5.63
CA GLU A 42 0.91 0.27 -4.30
C GLU A 42 2.04 0.24 -3.27
N ARG A 43 2.91 -0.78 -3.33
CA ARG A 43 4.15 -0.84 -2.55
C ARG A 43 5.02 0.39 -2.76
N LEU A 44 5.31 0.75 -4.01
CA LEU A 44 6.17 1.90 -4.33
C LEU A 44 5.57 3.20 -3.80
N SER A 45 4.26 3.37 -3.94
CA SER A 45 3.53 4.50 -3.38
C SER A 45 3.64 4.55 -1.86
N PHE A 46 3.44 3.42 -1.18
CA PHE A 46 3.60 3.32 0.27
C PHE A 46 5.03 3.65 0.73
N GLU A 47 6.05 3.07 0.11
CA GLU A 47 7.45 3.31 0.47
C GLU A 47 7.86 4.77 0.23
N HIS A 48 7.41 5.38 -0.88
CA HIS A 48 7.64 6.79 -1.14
C HIS A 48 7.03 7.68 -0.05
N ASN A 49 5.77 7.41 0.32
CA ASN A 49 5.06 8.14 1.36
C ASN A 49 5.70 7.96 2.74
N LEU A 50 6.15 6.75 3.07
CA LEU A 50 6.84 6.48 4.32
C LEU A 50 8.16 7.27 4.43
N ARG A 51 8.94 7.34 3.34
CA ARG A 51 10.16 8.17 3.29
C ARG A 51 9.88 9.65 3.48
N LEU A 52 8.76 10.15 2.94
CA LEU A 52 8.36 11.54 3.17
C LEU A 52 8.09 11.75 4.66
N ILE A 53 7.28 10.89 5.28
CA ILE A 53 6.98 10.97 6.73
C ILE A 53 8.26 10.93 7.56
N GLU A 54 9.19 10.05 7.24
CA GLU A 54 10.48 9.96 7.94
C GLU A 54 11.32 11.23 7.81
N ARG A 55 11.45 11.78 6.58
CA ARG A 55 12.15 13.06 6.37
C ARG A 55 11.52 14.19 7.16
N LEU A 56 10.20 14.22 7.24
CA LEU A 56 9.46 15.24 7.96
C LEU A 56 9.68 15.15 9.46
N ILE A 57 9.59 13.94 10.02
CA ILE A 57 9.93 13.68 11.43
C ILE A 57 11.37 14.10 11.71
N HIS A 58 12.31 13.74 10.83
CA HIS A 58 13.71 14.10 10.97
C HIS A 58 13.92 15.62 10.93
N ILE A 59 13.34 16.31 9.95
CA ILE A 59 13.41 17.76 9.81
C ILE A 59 12.85 18.44 11.06
N GLN A 60 11.69 18.01 11.55
CA GLN A 60 11.11 18.61 12.74
C GLN A 60 11.91 18.33 14.00
N ASN A 61 12.44 17.11 14.17
CA ASN A 61 13.34 16.78 15.27
C ASN A 61 14.61 17.64 15.27
N ILE A 62 15.04 18.18 14.11
CA ILE A 62 16.15 19.14 14.00
C ILE A 62 15.70 20.58 14.24
N ILE A 63 14.63 21.02 13.56
CA ILE A 63 14.18 22.42 13.54
C ILE A 63 13.60 22.84 14.88
N ALA A 64 12.87 21.97 15.55
CA ALA A 64 12.24 22.34 16.81
C ALA A 64 13.24 22.30 17.96
N GLN A 65 13.96 23.41 18.08
CA GLN A 65 14.53 23.91 19.32
C GLN A 65 13.44 24.34 20.32
N GLU A 66 12.17 24.44 19.90
CA GLU A 66 11.02 24.81 20.74
C GLU A 66 10.21 23.60 21.24
N LYS A 67 9.70 23.74 22.46
CA LYS A 67 9.33 22.68 23.43
C LYS A 67 8.12 21.79 23.10
N ASP A 68 7.58 21.78 21.88
CA ASP A 68 6.23 21.22 21.65
C ASP A 68 6.04 20.34 20.38
N ILE A 69 7.09 19.69 19.83
CA ILE A 69 6.93 18.76 18.68
C ILE A 69 5.91 17.66 18.99
N CYS A 70 5.97 17.13 20.21
CA CYS A 70 5.10 16.06 20.64
C CYS A 70 3.65 16.50 20.86
N ARG A 71 3.42 17.80 21.08
CA ARG A 71 2.08 18.37 21.14
C ARG A 71 1.47 18.42 19.74
N ASN A 72 2.27 18.69 18.71
CA ASN A 72 1.81 18.74 17.33
C ASN A 72 1.36 17.36 16.81
N LEU A 73 1.93 16.25 17.30
CA LEU A 73 1.41 14.90 17.01
C LEU A 73 -0.04 14.71 17.45
N ARG A 74 -0.53 15.45 18.45
CA ARG A 74 -1.93 15.36 18.88
C ARG A 74 -2.88 16.08 17.94
N SER A 75 -2.37 17.02 17.13
CA SER A 75 -3.15 17.66 16.09
C SER A 75 -3.19 16.78 14.84
N PRO A 76 -4.37 16.52 14.26
CA PRO A 76 -4.46 15.87 12.95
C PRO A 76 -3.86 16.75 11.84
N ASP A 77 -3.81 18.07 12.03
CA ASP A 77 -3.31 19.04 11.05
C ASP A 77 -1.84 18.81 10.73
N PHE A 78 -1.08 18.34 11.72
CA PHE A 78 0.33 17.97 11.54
C PHE A 78 0.53 16.95 10.44
N PHE A 79 -0.33 15.94 10.33
CA PHE A 79 -0.24 15.01 9.21
C PHE A 79 -0.97 15.57 7.99
N ILE A 80 -2.09 16.26 8.16
CA ILE A 80 -2.89 16.75 7.02
C ILE A 80 -2.17 17.81 6.20
N GLU A 81 -1.46 18.75 6.80
CA GLU A 81 -0.66 19.75 6.10
C GLU A 81 0.58 19.10 5.46
N THR A 82 1.27 18.26 6.24
CA THR A 82 2.54 17.67 5.82
C THR A 82 2.40 16.52 4.82
N VAL A 83 1.22 15.92 4.78
CA VAL A 83 0.84 14.77 3.95
C VAL A 83 -0.37 15.12 3.08
N GLY A 84 -0.67 16.41 2.90
CA GLY A 84 -1.87 16.94 2.23
C GLY A 84 -2.12 16.47 0.80
N GLY A 85 -1.10 15.90 0.14
CA GLY A 85 -1.26 15.20 -1.14
C GLY A 85 -1.76 13.75 -1.07
N MET A 86 -1.81 13.11 0.10
CA MET A 86 -2.13 11.68 0.26
C MET A 86 -3.59 11.39 0.64
N GLY A 87 -4.44 12.41 0.71
CA GLY A 87 -5.87 12.25 0.97
C GLY A 87 -6.19 11.75 2.38
N LEU A 88 -5.57 12.34 3.41
CA LEU A 88 -5.92 12.09 4.80
C LEU A 88 -7.34 12.59 5.12
N ASN A 89 -8.06 11.87 5.98
CA ASN A 89 -9.31 12.36 6.56
C ASN A 89 -9.13 12.60 8.07
N PRO A 90 -9.08 13.85 8.55
CA PRO A 90 -9.30 14.12 9.97
C PRO A 90 -10.72 13.66 10.31
N ALA A 91 -10.86 12.76 11.28
CA ALA A 91 -12.16 12.25 11.72
C ALA A 91 -12.97 11.50 10.65
N ALA A 92 -12.88 10.17 10.68
CA ALA A 92 -13.87 9.33 10.05
C ALA A 92 -15.21 9.46 10.80
N GLU A 93 -16.05 10.43 10.41
CA GLU A 93 -17.48 10.30 10.62
C GLU A 93 -17.96 9.06 9.86
N LYS A 94 -18.44 8.08 10.64
CA LYS A 94 -19.11 6.89 10.12
C LYS A 94 -20.30 7.34 9.27
N GLY A 95 -20.26 7.14 7.96
CA GLY A 95 -21.49 7.24 7.16
C GLY A 95 -21.35 7.49 5.67
N LYS A 96 -20.27 8.11 5.18
CA LYS A 96 -20.15 8.41 3.74
C LYS A 96 -19.40 7.31 2.99
N ARG A 97 -20.16 6.46 2.30
CA ARG A 97 -19.68 5.56 1.23
C ARG A 97 -19.26 6.42 0.03
N SER A 98 -17.98 6.73 -0.09
CA SER A 98 -17.25 6.81 -1.37
C SER A 98 -15.83 7.32 -1.08
N VAL A 99 -14.85 6.78 -1.79
CA VAL A 99 -13.40 6.96 -1.59
C VAL A 99 -12.87 6.18 -0.39
N ILE A 100 -12.43 4.93 -0.64
CA ILE A 100 -11.51 4.22 0.27
C ILE A 100 -10.20 5.02 0.26
N LYS A 101 -10.11 6.03 1.12
CA LYS A 101 -8.89 6.84 1.27
C LYS A 101 -7.81 5.96 1.89
N LYS A 102 -6.64 5.91 1.23
CA LYS A 102 -5.54 4.98 1.53
C LYS A 102 -4.93 5.20 2.92
N TRP A 103 -5.07 6.39 3.51
CA TRP A 103 -4.48 6.74 4.80
C TRP A 103 -5.51 7.27 5.80
N ARG A 104 -5.36 6.91 7.07
CA ARG A 104 -6.19 7.37 8.19
C ARG A 104 -5.34 7.64 9.42
N TYR A 105 -5.38 8.87 9.92
CA TYR A 105 -4.72 9.21 11.17
C TYR A 105 -5.68 9.12 12.36
N LEU A 106 -5.23 8.49 13.44
CA LEU A 106 -5.94 8.35 14.72
C LEU A 106 -5.19 9.16 15.79
N PRO A 107 -5.51 10.46 15.97
CA PRO A 107 -4.73 11.35 16.84
C PRO A 107 -4.71 10.91 18.31
N LYS A 108 -5.82 10.34 18.82
CA LYS A 108 -5.90 9.81 20.19
C LYS A 108 -4.91 8.68 20.47
N LYS A 109 -4.58 7.89 19.45
CA LYS A 109 -3.64 6.77 19.54
C LYS A 109 -2.27 7.10 18.97
N GLN A 110 -2.12 8.26 18.33
CA GLN A 110 -0.94 8.65 17.55
C GLN A 110 -0.58 7.58 16.52
N VAL A 111 -1.58 7.02 15.83
CA VAL A 111 -1.38 5.95 14.83
C VAL A 111 -1.87 6.40 13.47
N LEU A 112 -1.02 6.28 12.45
CA LEU A 112 -1.37 6.42 11.05
C LEU A 112 -1.57 5.04 10.43
N THR A 113 -2.79 4.76 9.97
CA THR A 113 -3.17 3.50 9.33
C THR A 113 -3.23 3.67 7.82
N TYR A 114 -2.52 2.82 7.08
CA TYR A 114 -2.64 2.64 5.65
C TYR A 114 -3.56 1.46 5.34
N TYR A 115 -4.54 1.64 4.48
CA TYR A 115 -5.43 0.58 4.00
C TYR A 115 -4.99 0.13 2.61
N VAL A 116 -4.59 -1.14 2.52
CA VAL A 116 -4.12 -1.74 1.26
C VAL A 116 -5.32 -1.98 0.34
N GLN A 117 -5.23 -1.47 -0.89
CA GLN A 117 -6.28 -1.54 -1.89
C GLN A 117 -6.17 -2.77 -2.80
N SER A 118 -4.96 -3.30 -3.01
CA SER A 118 -4.67 -4.45 -3.89
C SER A 118 -5.24 -5.78 -3.33
N ARG A 119 -6.56 -5.86 -3.17
CA ARG A 119 -7.26 -6.99 -2.56
C ARG A 119 -7.10 -8.27 -3.36
N ASP A 120 -7.03 -8.17 -4.68
CA ASP A 120 -6.93 -9.32 -5.57
C ASP A 120 -5.60 -10.07 -5.37
N TYR A 121 -4.52 -9.35 -5.08
CA TYR A 121 -3.25 -9.94 -4.68
C TYR A 121 -3.37 -10.74 -3.36
N PHE A 122 -4.16 -10.26 -2.41
CA PHE A 122 -4.40 -10.93 -1.12
C PHE A 122 -5.61 -11.86 -1.11
N HIS A 123 -6.10 -12.30 -2.28
CA HIS A 123 -7.27 -13.18 -2.39
C HIS A 123 -8.50 -12.62 -1.62
N GLY A 124 -8.73 -11.32 -1.71
CA GLY A 124 -9.84 -10.62 -1.06
C GLY A 124 -9.64 -10.30 0.42
N ARG A 125 -8.52 -10.70 1.05
CA ARG A 125 -8.25 -10.39 2.46
C ARG A 125 -7.91 -8.90 2.61
N LYS A 126 -8.51 -8.27 3.61
CA LYS A 126 -8.17 -6.89 3.99
C LYS A 126 -6.80 -6.88 4.66
N GLN A 127 -5.92 -6.01 4.18
CA GLN A 127 -4.64 -5.74 4.80
C GLN A 127 -4.60 -4.26 5.19
N GLU A 128 -3.95 -3.97 6.31
CA GLU A 128 -3.65 -2.61 6.74
C GLU A 128 -2.20 -2.55 7.21
N ILE A 129 -1.63 -1.35 7.27
CA ILE A 129 -0.34 -1.08 7.92
C ILE A 129 -0.54 0.04 8.93
N GLN A 130 -0.20 -0.19 10.19
CA GLN A 130 -0.25 0.82 11.23
C GLN A 130 1.15 1.36 11.50
N ILE A 131 1.26 2.68 11.56
CA ILE A 131 2.47 3.43 11.92
C ILE A 131 2.15 4.16 13.20
N ALA A 132 2.67 3.68 14.33
CA ALA A 132 2.53 4.33 15.63
C ALA A 132 3.64 5.36 15.81
N PHE A 133 3.31 6.57 16.23
CA PHE A 133 4.28 7.60 16.60
C PHE A 133 4.44 7.62 18.11
N ILE A 134 5.68 7.70 18.58
CA ILE A 134 6.06 7.72 19.98
C ILE A 134 6.84 9.00 20.23
N CYS A 135 6.43 9.78 21.23
CA CYS A 135 7.22 10.91 21.70
C CYS A 135 8.12 10.47 22.84
N TRP A 136 9.42 10.74 22.72
CA TRP A 136 10.39 10.54 23.80
C TRP A 136 11.43 11.67 23.78
N ASN A 137 11.72 12.27 24.94
CA ASN A 137 12.68 13.40 25.06
C ASN A 137 12.44 14.53 24.04
N ASN A 138 11.18 14.92 23.84
CA ASN A 138 10.75 15.92 22.85
C ASN A 138 11.13 15.59 21.39
N LYS A 139 11.44 14.33 21.09
CA LYS A 139 11.68 13.82 19.74
C LYS A 139 10.58 12.83 19.36
N VAL A 140 10.23 12.82 18.09
CA VAL A 140 9.25 11.90 17.52
C VAL A 140 9.97 10.71 16.91
N TYR A 141 9.52 9.53 17.32
CA TYR A 141 9.90 8.22 16.79
C TYR A 141 8.67 7.58 16.15
N TYR A 142 8.87 6.62 15.26
CA TYR A 142 7.76 5.88 14.66
C TYR A 142 8.04 4.38 14.63
N LYS A 143 6.98 3.58 14.72
CA LYS A 143 7.00 2.11 14.66
C LYS A 143 5.95 1.63 13.67
N VAL A 144 6.38 0.82 12.71
CA VAL A 144 5.48 0.20 11.74
C VAL A 144 5.08 -1.20 12.22
N SER A 145 3.79 -1.52 12.20
CA SER A 145 3.27 -2.84 12.54
C SER A 145 3.66 -3.88 11.49
N ARG A 146 4.07 -5.08 11.94
CA ARG A 146 4.40 -6.20 11.06
C ARG A 146 3.11 -6.86 10.55
N HIS A 147 2.81 -6.68 9.26
CA HIS A 147 1.68 -7.33 8.59
C HIS A 147 2.12 -8.28 7.49
N GLN A 148 1.19 -9.13 7.02
CA GLN A 148 1.46 -10.11 5.96
C GLN A 148 2.02 -9.43 4.70
N TRP A 149 1.47 -8.28 4.30
CA TRP A 149 1.98 -7.52 3.16
C TRP A 149 3.45 -7.09 3.31
N CYS A 150 3.86 -6.71 4.52
CA CYS A 150 5.26 -6.38 4.80
C CYS A 150 6.20 -7.57 4.56
N ALA A 151 5.77 -8.78 4.90
CA ALA A 151 6.54 -10.01 4.69
C ALA A 151 6.57 -10.39 3.19
N ASP A 152 5.40 -10.43 2.56
CA ASP A 152 5.22 -10.89 1.18
C ASP A 152 5.92 -9.96 0.18
N MET A 153 5.81 -8.66 0.38
CA MET A 153 6.39 -7.64 -0.52
C MET A 153 7.73 -7.09 -0.05
N ARG A 154 8.26 -7.57 1.08
CA ARG A 154 9.54 -7.08 1.65
C ARG A 154 9.59 -5.55 1.75
N LEU A 155 8.51 -4.96 2.27
CA LEU A 155 8.37 -3.51 2.37
C LEU A 155 9.49 -2.93 3.24
N TRP A 156 10.11 -1.86 2.74
CA TRP A 156 11.09 -1.09 3.50
C TRP A 156 10.41 -0.40 4.69
N GLY A 157 11.07 -0.40 5.86
CA GLY A 157 10.51 0.16 7.11
C GLY A 157 9.60 -0.78 7.91
N CYS A 158 9.22 -1.95 7.37
CA CYS A 158 8.49 -2.98 8.13
C CYS A 158 9.38 -3.97 8.90
N ARG A 159 10.72 -3.81 8.86
CA ARG A 159 11.61 -4.54 9.76
C ARG A 159 11.64 -3.77 11.08
N GLU A 160 11.39 -4.47 12.19
CA GLU A 160 11.65 -3.94 13.53
C GLU A 160 13.10 -3.46 13.62
N TRP A 161 13.36 -2.15 13.66
CA TRP A 161 14.69 -1.62 13.93
C TRP A 161 14.63 -0.51 14.99
N GLU A 162 15.00 -0.93 16.20
CA GLU A 162 16.02 -0.36 17.10
C GLU A 162 16.01 1.13 17.51
N SER A 163 15.06 1.96 17.08
CA SER A 163 15.17 3.40 17.38
C SER A 163 14.44 3.88 18.66
N VAL A 164 13.73 3.01 19.38
CA VAL A 164 13.30 3.36 20.74
C VAL A 164 14.45 3.03 21.68
N PRO A 165 15.16 4.01 22.28
CA PRO A 165 16.05 3.70 23.38
C PRO A 165 15.22 2.99 24.46
N GLN A 166 15.60 1.76 24.81
CA GLN A 166 15.03 1.05 25.96
C GLN A 166 15.32 1.81 27.25
#